data_AF-A0A9P6DPW2-F1
#
_entry.id   AF-A0A9P6DPW2-F1
#
_cell.length_a   1.000
_cell.length_b   1.000
_cell.length_c   1.000
_cell.angle_alpha   90.00
_cell.angle_beta   90.00
_cell.angle_gamma   90.00
#
_symmetry.space_group_name_H-M   'P 1'
#
loop_
_entity.id
_entity.type
_entity.pdbx_description
1 polymer ?
#
loop_
_entity_poly.entity_id
_entity_poly.type
_entity_poly.pdbx_seq_one_letter_code
_entity_poly.pdbx_strand_id
1 'polypeptide(L)'
;MAPSIAGSSNFGSSAGHEIGRPYKFRSPLFKMGHAPLLRVFVPSPEGQWLSDENVIQCEEELQLAGITSLLKVGDVVWDIAVGDEGNLGRMVWDGTYLIDLDYSYSLTGEIPPYIDSMCFPPSYWHKIIRVAGNPICHVDIRPYAKEIAANIGLLQSRVQTETPQGHHHTVIRWIHKSRFQVRGDTPLLPAKPGPGRTQLIDPAWDGTVYIEAEGTDEGLQDLQARCGNTISLVSDTSRAAITGATRTAKGKSVFRMIRGNSRPGELWLRCVREKERILN
;
A
#
# COMPACT_ATOMS: atom_id res chain seq x y z
N MET A 1 -73.65 8.73 -13.78
CA MET A 1 -74.06 9.70 -12.74
C MET A 1 -72.82 10.08 -11.95
N ALA A 2 -72.39 11.34 -12.06
CA ALA A 2 -71.46 11.97 -11.09
C ALA A 2 -72.21 12.20 -9.76
N PRO A 3 -71.48 12.35 -8.63
CA PRO A 3 -70.98 13.65 -8.17
C PRO A 3 -69.57 13.52 -7.54
N SER A 4 -68.86 14.51 -6.99
CA SER A 4 -68.75 15.97 -7.04
C SER A 4 -67.55 16.30 -6.14
N ILE A 5 -66.82 17.37 -6.45
CA ILE A 5 -65.65 17.89 -5.73
C ILE A 5 -66.07 18.75 -4.52
N ALA A 6 -65.33 18.66 -3.41
CA ALA A 6 -64.95 19.74 -2.45
C ALA A 6 -64.17 19.06 -1.28
N GLY A 7 -63.08 19.55 -0.69
CA GLY A 7 -62.47 20.86 -0.60
C GLY A 7 -61.95 21.06 0.84
N SER A 8 -60.90 21.88 1.03
CA SER A 8 -60.28 22.35 2.29
C SER A 8 -59.44 21.34 3.09
N SER A 9 -58.10 21.34 3.00
CA SER A 9 -57.08 22.32 3.45
C SER A 9 -56.63 22.10 4.90
N ASN A 10 -55.37 21.71 5.08
CA ASN A 10 -54.59 22.20 6.21
C ASN A 10 -53.14 22.44 5.78
N PHE A 11 -52.78 23.73 5.84
CA PHE A 11 -51.45 24.26 5.70
C PHE A 11 -50.59 23.80 6.88
N GLY A 12 -49.49 23.13 6.57
CA GLY A 12 -48.39 22.86 7.50
C GLY A 12 -47.09 23.20 6.81
N SER A 13 -46.81 24.51 6.71
CA SER A 13 -45.55 25.04 6.21
C SER A 13 -44.46 24.80 7.24
N SER A 14 -43.52 23.90 6.94
CA SER A 14 -42.20 23.91 7.57
C SER A 14 -41.16 24.03 6.48
N ALA A 15 -40.89 25.28 6.10
CA ALA A 15 -39.71 25.67 5.37
C ALA A 15 -38.48 25.38 6.25
N GLY A 16 -38.02 24.14 6.24
CA GLY A 16 -36.67 23.77 6.63
C GLY A 16 -35.78 24.04 5.44
N HIS A 17 -34.93 25.06 5.55
CA HIS A 17 -33.87 25.36 4.60
C HIS A 17 -32.88 24.18 4.58
N GLU A 18 -33.14 23.17 3.74
CA GLU A 18 -32.16 22.12 3.45
C GLU A 18 -31.03 22.77 2.64
N ILE A 19 -30.00 23.21 3.38
CA ILE A 19 -28.69 23.52 2.82
C ILE A 19 -28.25 22.28 2.06
N GLY A 20 -28.14 22.42 0.74
CA GLY A 20 -27.91 21.33 -0.19
C GLY A 20 -26.77 20.42 0.26
N ARG A 21 -27.08 19.15 0.50
CA ARG A 21 -26.06 18.11 0.57
C ARG A 21 -25.31 18.15 -0.75
N PRO A 22 -23.98 18.36 -0.78
CA PRO A 22 -23.24 18.34 -2.03
C PRO A 22 -23.47 16.97 -2.67
N TYR A 23 -23.93 16.96 -3.93
CA TYR A 23 -24.04 15.75 -4.71
C TYR A 23 -22.67 15.06 -4.70
N LYS A 24 -22.53 13.99 -3.90
CA LYS A 24 -21.33 13.16 -3.93
C LYS A 24 -21.31 12.48 -5.29
N PHE A 25 -20.39 12.89 -6.15
CA PHE A 25 -20.09 12.18 -7.39
C PHE A 25 -19.90 10.68 -7.08
N ARG A 26 -20.67 9.83 -7.77
CA ARG A 26 -20.57 8.37 -7.66
C ARG A 26 -20.35 7.84 -9.06
N SER A 27 -19.17 7.27 -9.30
CA SER A 27 -18.85 6.57 -10.54
C SER A 27 -18.59 5.10 -10.22
N PRO A 28 -19.09 4.15 -11.01
CA PRO A 28 -18.67 2.76 -10.90
C PRO A 28 -17.21 2.56 -11.33
N LEU A 29 -16.64 3.53 -12.06
CA LEU A 29 -15.27 3.50 -12.60
C LEU A 29 -14.26 4.25 -11.73
N PHE A 30 -14.72 5.12 -10.83
CA PHE A 30 -13.86 5.92 -9.98
C PHE A 30 -14.39 5.96 -8.55
N LYS A 31 -13.49 5.63 -7.61
CA LYS A 31 -13.75 5.73 -6.18
C LYS A 31 -12.63 6.54 -5.54
N MET A 32 -13.01 7.57 -4.78
CA MET A 32 -12.05 8.37 -4.02
C MET A 32 -11.27 7.47 -3.05
N GLY A 33 -9.97 7.73 -2.90
CA GLY A 33 -9.07 6.91 -2.07
C GLY A 33 -8.70 5.56 -2.69
N HIS A 34 -8.92 5.38 -3.99
CA HIS A 34 -8.43 4.25 -4.77
C HIS A 34 -7.73 4.74 -6.03
N ALA A 35 -6.73 3.98 -6.48
CA ALA A 35 -6.06 4.25 -7.74
C ALA A 35 -7.06 4.13 -8.90
N PRO A 36 -7.07 5.06 -9.86
CA PRO A 36 -7.70 4.82 -11.15
C PRO A 36 -6.91 3.76 -11.92
N LEU A 37 -7.59 3.09 -12.86
CA LEU A 37 -6.97 2.24 -13.87
C LEU A 37 -7.23 2.86 -15.24
N LEU A 38 -6.25 3.59 -15.74
CA LEU A 38 -6.28 4.16 -17.08
C LEU A 38 -5.78 3.11 -18.07
N ARG A 39 -6.43 3.05 -19.22
CA ARG A 39 -6.10 2.08 -20.26
C ARG A 39 -5.56 2.82 -21.47
N VAL A 40 -4.38 2.42 -21.92
CA VAL A 40 -3.77 2.83 -23.18
C VAL A 40 -3.63 1.61 -24.07
N PHE A 41 -3.39 1.81 -25.36
CA PHE A 41 -3.14 0.74 -26.30
C PHE A 41 -1.94 1.11 -27.15
N VAL A 42 -0.80 0.52 -26.83
CA VAL A 42 0.46 0.71 -27.57
C VAL A 42 0.88 -0.65 -28.13
N PRO A 43 0.80 -0.88 -29.44
CA PRO A 43 1.19 -2.16 -30.02
C PRO A 43 2.63 -2.54 -29.67
N SER A 44 2.82 -3.67 -28.99
CA SER A 44 4.15 -4.25 -28.75
C SER A 44 4.37 -5.46 -29.66
N PRO A 45 5.00 -5.29 -30.84
CA PRO A 45 5.27 -6.41 -31.75
C PRO A 45 6.32 -7.40 -31.19
N GLU A 46 7.08 -6.99 -30.16
CA GLU A 46 8.21 -7.75 -29.61
C GLU A 46 7.81 -8.73 -28.48
N GLY A 47 6.60 -8.62 -27.90
CA GLY A 47 6.05 -9.67 -27.04
C GLY A 47 5.30 -9.22 -25.79
N GLN A 48 5.31 -10.09 -24.77
CA GLN A 48 4.49 -10.02 -23.54
C GLN A 48 5.02 -9.05 -22.47
N TRP A 49 6.13 -8.35 -22.73
CA TRP A 49 6.73 -7.39 -21.80
C TRP A 49 6.86 -6.02 -22.45
N LEU A 50 6.74 -4.96 -21.66
CA LEU A 50 6.91 -3.59 -22.15
C LEU A 50 8.41 -3.29 -22.29
N SER A 51 8.84 -2.94 -23.50
CA SER A 51 10.14 -2.31 -23.69
C SER A 51 10.10 -0.85 -23.23
N ASP A 52 11.26 -0.25 -22.98
CA ASP A 52 11.38 1.18 -22.64
C ASP A 52 10.68 2.07 -23.71
N GLU A 53 10.79 1.70 -24.98
CA GLU A 53 10.11 2.38 -26.09
C GLU A 53 8.58 2.31 -25.97
N ASN A 54 8.03 1.15 -25.58
CA ASN A 54 6.59 1.02 -25.35
C ASN A 54 6.12 1.88 -24.17
N VAL A 55 6.92 1.98 -23.11
CA VAL A 55 6.61 2.84 -21.96
C VAL A 55 6.55 4.30 -22.37
N ILE A 56 7.53 4.78 -23.16
CA ILE A 56 7.56 6.15 -23.68
C ILE A 56 6.33 6.43 -24.55
N GLN A 57 5.98 5.52 -25.45
CA GLN A 57 4.78 5.65 -26.28
C GLN A 57 3.49 5.69 -25.44
N CYS A 58 3.44 4.94 -24.34
CA CYS A 58 2.31 5.04 -23.40
C CYS A 58 2.24 6.44 -22.76
N GLU A 59 3.38 7.05 -22.40
CA GLU A 59 3.41 8.42 -21.90
C GLU A 59 2.95 9.45 -22.94
N GLU A 60 3.37 9.28 -24.20
CA GLU A 60 2.93 10.11 -25.32
C GLU A 60 1.42 10.04 -25.51
N GLU A 61 0.81 8.86 -25.43
CA GLU A 61 -0.65 8.70 -25.49
C GLU A 61 -1.37 9.44 -24.35
N LEU A 62 -0.84 9.38 -23.12
CA LEU A 62 -1.39 10.11 -21.97
C LEU A 62 -1.28 11.64 -22.19
N GLN A 63 -0.19 12.09 -22.78
CA GLN A 63 0.06 13.50 -23.09
C GLN A 63 -0.85 14.00 -24.21
N LEU A 64 -1.00 13.24 -25.29
CA LEU A 64 -1.90 13.55 -26.41
C LEU A 64 -3.36 13.59 -25.95
N ALA A 65 -3.75 12.70 -25.03
CA ALA A 65 -5.07 12.73 -24.39
C ALA A 65 -5.25 13.90 -23.41
N GLY A 66 -4.20 14.65 -23.09
CA GLY A 66 -4.23 15.82 -22.20
C GLY A 66 -4.46 15.50 -20.73
N ILE A 67 -4.27 14.23 -20.32
CA ILE A 67 -4.61 13.77 -18.96
C ILE A 67 -3.42 13.74 -18.00
N THR A 68 -2.19 13.90 -18.48
CA THR A 68 -0.96 13.85 -17.65
C THR A 68 -1.02 14.81 -16.45
N SER A 69 -1.60 16.00 -16.64
CA SER A 69 -1.77 17.01 -15.57
C SER A 69 -2.79 16.62 -14.49
N LEU A 70 -3.63 15.62 -14.76
CA LEU A 70 -4.63 15.10 -13.83
C LEU A 70 -4.13 13.89 -13.04
N LEU A 71 -3.04 13.27 -13.50
CA LEU A 71 -2.45 12.10 -12.85
C LEU A 71 -1.87 12.48 -11.50
N LYS A 72 -2.05 11.59 -10.54
CA LYS A 72 -1.40 11.64 -9.23
C LYS A 72 -0.39 10.52 -9.13
N VAL A 73 0.65 10.75 -8.34
CA VAL A 73 1.59 9.69 -7.95
C VAL A 73 0.79 8.49 -7.48
N GLY A 74 1.13 7.28 -7.93
CA GLY A 74 0.44 6.05 -7.54
C GLY A 74 -0.74 5.67 -8.43
N ASP A 75 -1.20 6.53 -9.34
CA ASP A 75 -2.22 6.18 -10.34
C ASP A 75 -1.68 5.09 -11.27
N VAL A 76 -2.56 4.20 -11.74
CA VAL A 76 -2.16 3.02 -12.52
C VAL A 76 -2.58 3.19 -13.96
N VAL A 77 -1.63 2.96 -14.86
CA VAL A 77 -1.83 2.90 -16.30
C VAL A 77 -1.60 1.46 -16.76
N TRP A 78 -2.42 0.99 -17.68
CA TRP A 78 -2.31 -0.35 -18.23
C TRP A 78 -2.31 -0.28 -19.75
N ASP A 79 -1.21 -0.70 -20.35
CA ASP A 79 -1.18 -1.00 -21.77
C ASP A 79 -1.90 -2.33 -22.03
N ILE A 80 -3.11 -2.21 -22.58
CA ILE A 80 -3.97 -3.37 -22.81
C ILE A 80 -3.51 -4.19 -24.02
N ALA A 81 -2.55 -3.71 -24.82
CA ALA A 81 -1.99 -4.45 -25.94
C ALA A 81 -1.16 -5.68 -25.46
N VAL A 82 -0.58 -5.61 -24.27
CA VAL A 82 0.27 -6.67 -23.68
C VAL A 82 -0.56 -7.85 -23.15
N GLY A 83 -1.84 -7.63 -22.85
CA GLY A 83 -2.76 -8.64 -22.33
C GLY A 83 -3.16 -8.42 -20.86
N ASP A 84 -4.02 -9.30 -20.34
CA ASP A 84 -4.59 -9.19 -18.99
C ASP A 84 -4.16 -10.32 -18.04
N GLU A 85 -3.03 -10.97 -18.31
CA GLU A 85 -2.48 -11.97 -17.39
C GLU A 85 -1.79 -11.26 -16.21
N GLY A 86 -2.23 -11.55 -14.98
CA GLY A 86 -1.65 -10.95 -13.79
C GLY A 86 -1.67 -9.41 -13.84
N ASN A 87 -0.50 -8.80 -13.72
CA ASN A 87 -0.29 -7.36 -13.88
C ASN A 87 0.53 -7.00 -15.12
N LEU A 88 0.62 -7.87 -16.13
CA LEU A 88 1.33 -7.53 -17.37
C LEU A 88 0.80 -6.23 -17.98
N GLY A 89 1.72 -5.40 -18.48
CA GLY A 89 1.44 -4.08 -19.04
C GLY A 89 1.00 -3.01 -18.04
N ARG A 90 0.88 -3.32 -16.73
CA ARG A 90 0.52 -2.33 -15.71
C ARG A 90 1.77 -1.59 -15.24
N MET A 91 1.67 -0.26 -15.26
CA MET A 91 2.66 0.69 -14.79
C MET A 91 2.02 1.62 -13.78
N VAL A 92 2.85 2.25 -12.96
CA VAL A 92 2.40 3.27 -12.00
C VAL A 92 2.88 4.64 -12.47
N TRP A 93 2.20 5.72 -12.12
CA TRP A 93 2.69 7.08 -12.35
C TRP A 93 3.50 7.55 -11.15
N ASP A 94 4.73 8.01 -11.36
CA ASP A 94 5.62 8.47 -10.28
C ASP A 94 5.49 9.98 -9.98
N GLY A 95 4.76 10.70 -10.84
CA GLY A 95 4.64 12.16 -10.83
C GLY A 95 5.17 12.82 -12.10
N THR A 96 6.10 12.15 -12.78
CA THR A 96 6.77 12.61 -14.00
C THR A 96 6.78 11.55 -15.09
N TYR A 97 6.95 10.27 -14.72
CA TYR A 97 7.11 9.15 -15.63
C TYR A 97 6.23 7.96 -15.23
N LEU A 98 5.96 7.11 -16.21
CA LEU A 98 5.49 5.76 -16.00
C LEU A 98 6.65 4.86 -15.57
N ILE A 99 6.32 3.96 -14.67
CA ILE A 99 7.29 3.11 -14.01
C ILE A 99 6.76 1.68 -13.90
N ASP A 100 7.67 0.73 -14.05
CA ASP A 100 7.35 -0.68 -13.89
C ASP A 100 7.04 -1.04 -12.43
N LEU A 101 6.25 -2.10 -12.29
CA LEU A 101 6.04 -2.77 -11.01
C LEU A 101 7.34 -3.46 -10.55
N ASP A 102 7.49 -3.60 -9.24
CA ASP A 102 8.60 -4.34 -8.63
C ASP A 102 8.27 -5.83 -8.50
N TYR A 103 9.13 -6.67 -9.05
CA TYR A 103 9.01 -8.13 -9.05
C TYR A 103 9.91 -8.79 -8.01
N SER A 104 10.67 -8.02 -7.23
CA SER A 104 11.65 -8.55 -6.27
C SER A 104 11.04 -9.54 -5.26
N TYR A 105 9.77 -9.36 -4.88
CA TYR A 105 9.11 -10.16 -3.85
C TYR A 105 7.70 -10.62 -4.27
N SER A 106 7.36 -10.44 -5.54
CA SER A 106 6.07 -10.82 -6.11
C SER A 106 6.22 -11.24 -7.57
N LEU A 107 5.79 -12.47 -7.88
CA LEU A 107 5.79 -12.99 -9.25
C LEU A 107 4.86 -12.21 -10.18
N THR A 108 3.83 -11.56 -9.63
CA THR A 108 2.87 -10.77 -10.40
C THR A 108 3.22 -9.29 -10.46
N GLY A 109 4.32 -8.85 -9.83
CA GLY A 109 4.68 -7.44 -9.72
C GLY A 109 3.81 -6.68 -8.71
N GLU A 110 4.43 -5.82 -7.91
CA GLU A 110 3.75 -4.96 -6.94
C GLU A 110 4.31 -3.53 -6.96
N ILE A 111 3.82 -2.67 -6.07
CA ILE A 111 4.23 -1.27 -6.03
C ILE A 111 5.74 -1.15 -5.77
N PRO A 112 6.46 -0.31 -6.53
CA PRO A 112 7.90 -0.17 -6.41
C PRO A 112 8.36 0.62 -5.18
N PRO A 113 9.61 0.40 -4.70
CA PRO A 113 10.10 0.86 -3.39
C PRO A 113 10.23 2.38 -3.22
N TYR A 114 10.24 3.16 -4.29
CA TYR A 114 10.32 4.61 -4.19
C TYR A 114 8.96 5.27 -3.94
N ILE A 115 7.83 4.57 -4.13
CA ILE A 115 6.48 5.00 -3.70
C ILE A 115 6.29 4.65 -2.22
N ASP A 116 5.88 5.62 -1.40
CA ASP A 116 5.65 5.34 0.03
C ASP A 116 4.22 4.87 0.21
N SER A 117 4.04 3.67 0.74
CA SER A 117 2.69 3.15 0.95
C SER A 117 1.92 3.93 2.02
N MET A 118 2.59 4.65 2.93
CA MET A 118 1.92 5.51 3.91
C MET A 118 1.28 6.75 3.29
N CYS A 119 1.69 7.18 2.09
CA CYS A 119 1.09 8.31 1.38
C CYS A 119 -0.26 7.99 0.74
N PHE A 120 -0.71 6.73 0.82
CA PHE A 120 -1.92 6.24 0.19
C PHE A 120 -2.74 5.46 1.19
N PRO A 121 -4.08 5.40 1.03
CA PRO A 121 -4.87 4.47 1.82
C PRO A 121 -4.32 3.04 1.68
N PRO A 122 -4.33 2.20 2.74
CA PRO A 122 -3.86 0.82 2.65
C PRO A 122 -4.57 -0.01 1.55
N SER A 123 -5.78 0.40 1.15
CA SER A 123 -6.57 -0.21 0.09
C SER A 123 -6.42 0.46 -1.28
N TYR A 124 -5.52 1.43 -1.46
CA TYR A 124 -5.48 2.30 -2.66
C TYR A 124 -5.42 1.50 -3.96
N TRP A 125 -4.52 0.52 -4.04
CA TRP A 125 -4.35 -0.34 -5.22
C TRP A 125 -5.22 -1.61 -5.22
N HIS A 126 -6.15 -1.75 -4.27
CA HIS A 126 -6.98 -2.94 -4.16
C HIS A 126 -7.78 -3.19 -5.45
N LYS A 127 -7.65 -4.39 -6.03
CA LYS A 127 -8.22 -4.83 -7.32
C LYS A 127 -7.66 -4.15 -8.57
N ILE A 128 -6.79 -3.15 -8.43
CA ILE A 128 -6.14 -2.47 -9.54
C ILE A 128 -4.80 -3.13 -9.85
N ILE A 129 -3.95 -3.24 -8.83
CA ILE A 129 -2.79 -4.12 -8.85
C ILE A 129 -3.24 -5.45 -8.24
N ARG A 130 -3.17 -6.51 -9.04
CA ARG A 130 -3.57 -7.86 -8.64
C ARG A 130 -2.48 -8.47 -7.78
N VAL A 131 -2.90 -9.09 -6.68
CA VAL A 131 -2.00 -9.71 -5.69
C VAL A 131 -2.58 -11.07 -5.35
N ALA A 132 -1.76 -12.12 -5.42
CA ALA A 132 -2.17 -13.50 -5.12
C ALA A 132 -2.46 -13.75 -3.62
N GLY A 133 -2.18 -12.78 -2.74
CA GLY A 133 -2.43 -12.87 -1.31
C GLY A 133 -2.34 -11.51 -0.61
N ASN A 134 -1.51 -11.44 0.42
CA ASN A 134 -1.28 -10.21 1.17
C ASN A 134 -0.31 -9.28 0.40
N PRO A 135 -0.69 -8.00 0.14
CA PRO A 135 0.11 -7.08 -0.65
C PRO A 135 1.36 -6.65 0.08
N ILE A 136 2.38 -6.31 -0.71
CA ILE A 136 3.60 -5.66 -0.30
C ILE A 136 3.37 -4.16 -0.16
N CYS A 137 3.97 -3.60 0.87
CA CYS A 137 4.04 -2.18 1.10
C CYS A 137 5.46 -1.78 1.48
N HIS A 138 5.83 -0.55 1.12
CA HIS A 138 7.12 0.05 1.40
C HIS A 138 6.91 1.18 2.38
N VAL A 139 7.40 0.97 3.62
CA VAL A 139 7.18 1.87 4.75
C VAL A 139 8.50 2.16 5.44
N ASP A 140 8.73 3.42 5.81
CA ASP A 140 9.84 3.79 6.70
C ASP A 140 9.38 3.75 8.16
N ILE A 141 9.89 2.76 8.92
CA ILE A 141 9.54 2.61 10.34
C ILE A 141 10.54 3.27 11.30
N ARG A 142 11.63 3.87 10.79
CA ARG A 142 12.65 4.54 11.62
C ARG A 142 12.08 5.62 12.54
N PRO A 143 11.09 6.44 12.13
CA PRO A 143 10.47 7.44 13.02
C PRO A 143 9.82 6.82 14.27
N TYR A 144 9.41 5.55 14.18
CA TYR A 144 8.67 4.83 15.22
C TYR A 144 9.56 3.91 16.07
N ALA A 145 10.89 3.95 15.89
CA ALA A 145 11.83 3.06 16.55
C ALA A 145 11.69 3.05 18.10
N LYS A 146 11.36 4.20 18.72
CA LYS A 146 11.12 4.31 20.18
C LYS A 146 9.94 3.46 20.63
N GLU A 147 8.81 3.61 19.94
CA GLU A 147 7.60 2.86 20.26
C GLU A 147 7.78 1.37 19.97
N ILE A 148 8.46 1.05 18.87
CA ILE A 148 8.75 -0.34 18.50
C ILE A 148 9.61 -1.00 19.58
N ALA A 149 10.66 -0.33 20.06
CA ALA A 149 11.51 -0.84 21.14
C ALA A 149 10.75 -1.03 22.45
N ALA A 150 9.87 -0.08 22.80
CA ALA A 150 9.10 -0.14 24.04
C ALA A 150 8.04 -1.25 24.06
N ASN A 151 7.59 -1.72 22.90
CA ASN A 151 6.51 -2.70 22.78
C ASN A 151 6.95 -4.06 22.23
N ILE A 152 8.24 -4.28 21.95
CA ILE A 152 8.72 -5.53 21.36
C ILE A 152 8.59 -6.69 22.35
N GLY A 153 8.08 -7.83 21.88
CA GLY A 153 8.01 -9.06 22.66
C GLY A 153 8.03 -10.31 21.80
N LEU A 154 8.63 -11.38 22.32
CA LEU A 154 8.64 -12.70 21.69
C LEU A 154 7.36 -13.45 22.08
N LEU A 155 6.56 -13.81 21.08
CA LEU A 155 5.26 -14.45 21.27
C LEU A 155 5.16 -15.75 20.48
N GLN A 156 4.47 -16.73 21.06
CA GLN A 156 4.05 -17.93 20.34
C GLN A 156 2.79 -17.63 19.53
N SER A 157 2.89 -17.73 18.20
CA SER A 157 1.79 -17.56 17.26
C SER A 157 1.32 -18.91 16.73
N ARG A 158 0.00 -19.10 16.69
CA ARG A 158 -0.65 -20.28 16.09
C ARG A 158 -1.32 -19.85 14.80
N VAL A 159 -0.85 -20.36 13.68
CA VAL A 159 -1.40 -20.06 12.35
C VAL A 159 -2.02 -21.34 11.80
N GLN A 160 -3.26 -21.27 11.34
CA GLN A 160 -3.84 -22.36 10.56
C GLN A 160 -3.41 -22.22 9.10
N THR A 161 -2.80 -23.29 8.57
CA THR A 161 -2.39 -23.39 7.18
C THR A 161 -3.17 -24.53 6.53
N GLU A 162 -3.72 -24.28 5.35
CA GLU A 162 -4.33 -25.32 4.53
C GLU A 162 -3.25 -26.09 3.79
N THR A 163 -3.26 -27.42 3.88
CA THR A 163 -2.37 -28.29 3.10
C THR A 163 -2.84 -28.33 1.65
N PRO A 164 -1.98 -28.70 0.69
CA PRO A 164 -2.38 -28.87 -0.71
C PRO A 164 -3.54 -29.86 -0.95
N GLN A 165 -3.87 -30.68 0.05
CA GLN A 165 -4.95 -31.67 0.03
C GLN A 165 -6.24 -31.16 0.72
N GLY A 166 -6.28 -29.90 1.17
CA GLY A 166 -7.45 -29.27 1.80
C GLY A 166 -7.58 -29.53 3.31
N HIS A 167 -6.56 -30.06 3.99
CA HIS A 167 -6.57 -30.25 5.45
C HIS A 167 -6.00 -29.03 6.17
N HIS A 168 -6.63 -28.57 7.26
CA HIS A 168 -6.09 -27.48 8.08
C HIS A 168 -5.10 -28.01 9.12
N HIS A 169 -3.86 -27.55 9.06
CA HIS A 169 -2.80 -27.84 10.03
C HIS A 169 -2.48 -26.58 10.84
N THR A 170 -2.42 -26.72 12.17
CA THR A 170 -1.97 -25.62 13.03
C THR A 170 -0.45 -25.63 13.14
N VAL A 171 0.17 -24.59 12.61
CA VAL A 171 1.62 -24.37 12.73
C VAL A 171 1.87 -23.42 13.89
N ILE A 172 2.72 -23.85 14.81
CA ILE A 172 3.22 -23.02 15.91
C ILE A 172 4.52 -22.37 15.44
N ARG A 173 4.59 -21.04 15.49
CA ARG A 173 5.81 -20.28 15.21
C ARG A 173 6.07 -19.25 16.30
N TRP A 174 7.33 -18.99 16.60
CA TRP A 174 7.72 -17.85 17.40
C TRP A 174 7.83 -16.61 16.53
N ILE A 175 7.31 -15.48 17.02
CA ILE A 175 7.38 -14.18 16.33
C ILE A 175 7.80 -13.10 17.32
N HIS A 176 8.61 -12.16 16.84
CA HIS A 176 8.79 -10.88 17.50
C HIS A 176 7.64 -9.97 17.08
N LYS A 177 6.85 -9.52 18.03
CA LYS A 177 5.71 -8.63 17.77
C LYS A 177 5.93 -7.30 18.48
N SER A 178 5.67 -6.20 17.77
CA SER A 178 5.63 -4.86 18.35
C SER A 178 4.50 -4.04 17.73
N ARG A 179 4.36 -2.79 18.18
CA ARG A 179 3.39 -1.83 17.66
C ARG A 179 3.87 -0.38 17.78
N PHE A 180 3.30 0.49 16.97
CA PHE A 180 3.45 1.93 17.07
C PHE A 180 2.16 2.65 16.63
N GLN A 181 2.00 3.90 17.04
CA GLN A 181 0.90 4.77 16.62
C GLN A 181 1.27 5.54 15.36
N VAL A 182 0.32 5.63 14.44
CA VAL A 182 0.41 6.45 13.25
C VAL A 182 -0.69 7.50 13.32
N ARG A 183 -0.35 8.74 12.95
CA ARG A 183 -1.31 9.83 12.82
C ARG A 183 -1.37 10.28 11.37
N GLY A 184 -2.58 10.23 10.81
CA GLY A 184 -2.88 10.77 9.49
C GLY A 184 -2.60 12.27 9.39
N ASP A 185 -2.43 12.77 8.16
CA ASP A 185 -2.15 14.18 7.84
C ASP A 185 -0.86 14.75 8.47
N THR A 186 -0.01 13.89 9.03
CA THR A 186 1.31 14.29 9.50
C THR A 186 2.35 14.13 8.39
N PRO A 187 3.44 14.93 8.39
CA PRO A 187 4.53 14.77 7.45
C PRO A 187 5.13 13.37 7.48
N LEU A 188 5.32 12.78 6.30
CA LEU A 188 6.12 11.58 6.15
C LEU A 188 7.57 11.89 6.54
N LEU A 189 8.15 11.05 7.40
CA LEU A 189 9.52 11.23 7.90
C LEU A 189 10.44 10.12 7.36
N PRO A 190 11.66 10.45 6.93
CA PRO A 190 12.20 11.82 6.81
C PRO A 190 11.48 12.59 5.69
N ALA A 191 11.24 13.89 5.93
CA ALA A 191 10.62 14.75 4.93
C ALA A 191 11.48 14.74 3.66
N LYS A 192 10.96 14.19 2.57
CA LYS A 192 11.65 14.22 1.28
C LYS A 192 11.40 15.58 0.61
N PRO A 193 12.44 16.34 0.28
CA PRO A 193 12.28 17.47 -0.63
C PRO A 193 11.90 16.93 -2.00
N GLY A 194 10.71 17.26 -2.47
CA GLY A 194 10.22 16.99 -3.81
C GLY A 194 9.45 18.21 -4.31
N PRO A 195 9.32 18.40 -5.64
CA PRO A 195 8.64 19.55 -6.18
C PRO A 195 7.17 19.56 -5.74
N GLY A 196 6.82 20.54 -4.90
CA GLY A 196 5.44 21.03 -4.74
C GLY A 196 4.68 20.70 -3.45
N ARG A 197 5.07 19.70 -2.63
CA ARG A 197 4.42 19.49 -1.32
C ARG A 197 5.17 18.52 -0.41
N THR A 198 5.15 18.79 0.90
CA THR A 198 5.48 17.79 1.92
C THR A 198 4.54 16.60 1.76
N GLN A 199 5.09 15.41 1.53
CA GLN A 199 4.31 14.17 1.53
C GLN A 199 3.74 13.96 2.93
N LEU A 200 2.43 13.73 3.01
CA LEU A 200 1.72 13.46 4.26
C LEU A 200 1.34 11.98 4.32
N ILE A 201 1.27 11.46 5.53
CA ILE A 201 0.66 10.15 5.79
C ILE A 201 -0.85 10.26 5.50
N ASP A 202 -1.38 9.34 4.70
CA ASP A 202 -2.79 9.31 4.38
C ASP A 202 -3.64 9.03 5.65
N PRO A 203 -4.78 9.74 5.85
CA PRO A 203 -5.65 9.56 7.01
C PRO A 203 -6.12 8.12 7.26
N ALA A 204 -6.17 7.25 6.26
CA ALA A 204 -6.58 5.86 6.44
C ALA A 204 -5.53 5.01 7.19
N TRP A 205 -4.34 5.55 7.45
CA TRP A 205 -3.34 4.95 8.34
C TRP A 205 -3.50 5.34 9.81
N ASP A 206 -4.38 6.29 10.15
CA ASP A 206 -4.57 6.76 11.53
C ASP A 206 -4.96 5.59 12.45
N GLY A 207 -4.17 5.38 13.51
CA GLY A 207 -4.36 4.29 14.46
C GLY A 207 -3.09 3.50 14.77
N THR A 208 -3.24 2.22 15.07
CA THR A 208 -2.15 1.35 15.52
C THR A 208 -1.63 0.48 14.38
N VAL A 209 -0.33 0.49 14.16
CA VAL A 209 0.35 -0.45 13.27
C VAL A 209 1.07 -1.51 14.10
N TYR A 210 0.74 -2.78 13.87
CA TYR A 210 1.42 -3.94 14.45
C TYR A 210 2.49 -4.45 13.48
N ILE A 211 3.69 -4.70 14.01
CA ILE A 211 4.80 -5.29 13.25
C ILE A 211 5.04 -6.71 13.73
N GLU A 212 5.14 -7.65 12.79
CA GLU A 212 5.61 -9.02 13.01
C GLU A 212 6.95 -9.26 12.31
N ALA A 213 7.95 -9.70 13.08
CA ALA A 213 9.19 -10.27 12.58
C ALA A 213 9.32 -11.73 13.01
N GLU A 214 10.16 -12.49 12.31
CA GLU A 214 10.46 -13.87 12.65
C GLU A 214 11.07 -13.97 14.05
N GLY A 215 10.64 -14.93 14.88
CA GLY A 215 11.03 -15.02 16.29
C GLY A 215 12.44 -15.54 16.56
N THR A 216 13.35 -15.46 15.58
CA THR A 216 14.77 -15.77 15.74
C THR A 216 15.58 -14.50 16.02
N ASP A 217 16.83 -14.65 16.42
CA ASP A 217 17.74 -13.51 16.61
C ASP A 217 17.99 -12.76 15.30
N GLU A 218 18.05 -13.46 14.16
CA GLU A 218 18.19 -12.83 12.85
C GLU A 218 16.94 -12.03 12.46
N GLY A 219 15.75 -12.48 12.86
CA GLY A 219 14.52 -11.73 12.66
C GLY A 219 14.47 -10.44 13.49
N LEU A 220 14.98 -10.48 14.72
CA LEU A 220 15.12 -9.29 15.56
C LEU A 220 16.18 -8.33 15.01
N GLN A 221 17.30 -8.84 14.51
CA GLN A 221 18.34 -8.05 13.85
C GLN A 221 17.85 -7.41 12.54
N ASP A 222 17.03 -8.11 11.75
CA ASP A 222 16.38 -7.53 10.57
C ASP A 222 15.46 -6.36 10.97
N LEU A 223 14.63 -6.54 12.00
CA LEU A 223 13.78 -5.46 12.51
C LEU A 223 14.60 -4.27 13.05
N GLN A 224 15.71 -4.54 13.73
CA GLN A 224 16.67 -3.53 14.19
C GLN A 224 17.22 -2.72 13.00
N ALA A 225 17.67 -3.38 11.93
CA ALA A 225 18.23 -2.71 10.76
C ALA A 225 17.21 -1.75 10.11
N ARG A 226 15.92 -2.12 10.10
CA ARG A 226 14.81 -1.29 9.60
C ARG A 226 14.49 -0.10 10.51
N CYS A 227 14.64 -0.26 11.83
CA CYS A 227 14.48 0.84 12.79
C CYS A 227 15.66 1.82 12.80
N GLY A 228 16.80 1.41 12.23
CA GLY A 228 18.05 2.18 12.25
C GLY A 228 18.79 2.07 13.58
N ASN A 229 19.88 2.82 13.73
CA ASN A 229 20.83 2.64 14.84
C ASN A 229 20.60 3.61 16.03
N THR A 230 19.52 4.38 16.02
CA THR A 230 19.25 5.36 17.08
C THR A 230 18.84 4.69 18.40
N ILE A 231 18.32 3.47 18.33
CA ILE A 231 17.76 2.71 19.47
C ILE A 231 18.10 1.24 19.28
N SER A 232 18.46 0.55 20.36
CA SER A 232 18.75 -0.89 20.34
C SER A 232 17.49 -1.68 20.74
N LEU A 233 17.04 -2.57 19.86
CA LEU A 233 16.08 -3.65 20.06
C LEU A 233 16.78 -4.94 20.56
N VAL A 234 18.08 -5.03 20.34
CA VAL A 234 18.92 -6.17 20.75
C VAL A 234 19.71 -5.83 22.01
N SER A 235 20.04 -6.86 22.80
CA SER A 235 20.94 -6.73 23.98
C SER A 235 22.36 -6.31 23.57
N ASP A 236 23.09 -5.72 24.52
CA ASP A 236 24.45 -5.19 24.30
C ASP A 236 25.44 -6.22 23.72
N THR A 237 25.29 -7.50 24.05
CA THR A 237 26.12 -8.60 23.54
C THR A 237 25.99 -8.84 22.03
N SER A 238 24.86 -8.44 21.44
CA SER A 238 24.56 -8.62 20.01
C SER A 238 24.92 -7.39 19.16
N ARG A 239 25.31 -6.26 19.78
CA ARG A 239 25.71 -5.02 19.09
C ARG A 239 26.96 -5.19 18.21
N ALA A 240 27.88 -6.06 18.60
CA ALA A 240 29.13 -6.30 17.87
C ALA A 240 28.92 -7.03 16.52
N ALA A 241 27.80 -7.74 16.33
CA ALA A 241 27.45 -8.34 15.05
C ALA A 241 26.82 -7.32 14.07
N ILE A 242 26.15 -6.28 14.60
CA ILE A 242 25.51 -5.22 13.81
C ILE A 242 26.57 -4.34 13.11
N THR A 243 27.75 -4.17 13.72
CA THR A 243 28.85 -3.38 13.14
C THR A 243 29.48 -4.02 11.89
N GLY A 244 29.26 -5.31 11.63
CA GLY A 244 29.69 -6.00 10.41
C GLY A 244 28.67 -5.96 9.26
N ALA A 245 27.40 -5.66 9.57
CA ALA A 245 26.32 -5.51 8.59
C ALA A 245 26.10 -4.02 8.29
N THR A 246 27.06 -3.40 7.61
CA THR A 246 26.90 -2.09 6.96
C THR A 246 25.92 -2.18 5.79
N ARG A 247 24.66 -2.43 6.10
CA ARG A 247 23.53 -1.93 5.32
C ARG A 247 22.66 -1.15 6.28
N THR A 248 23.10 0.08 6.57
CA THR A 248 22.15 1.12 6.98
C THR A 248 20.99 1.03 6.00
N ALA A 249 19.78 0.72 6.49
CA ALA A 249 18.59 0.70 5.66
C ALA A 249 18.43 2.11 5.06
N LYS A 250 18.98 2.32 3.86
CA LYS A 250 18.84 3.54 3.09
C LYS A 250 17.48 3.47 2.42
N GLY A 251 16.44 3.80 3.18
CA GLY A 251 15.11 4.00 2.62
C GLY A 251 14.03 3.14 3.25
N LYS A 252 12.93 3.01 2.50
CA LYS A 252 11.70 2.34 2.93
C LYS A 252 11.96 0.85 3.02
N SER A 253 11.41 0.24 4.06
CA SER A 253 11.51 -1.18 4.33
C SER A 253 10.33 -1.92 3.71
N VAL A 254 10.57 -3.13 3.22
CA VAL A 254 9.55 -3.95 2.56
C VAL A 254 8.77 -4.75 3.59
N PHE A 255 7.45 -4.60 3.61
CA PHE A 255 6.55 -5.36 4.48
C PHE A 255 5.45 -6.01 3.66
N ARG A 256 4.82 -7.03 4.24
CA ARG A 256 3.60 -7.65 3.73
C ARG A 256 2.45 -7.25 4.65
N MET A 257 1.41 -6.60 4.11
CA MET A 257 0.24 -6.19 4.89
C MET A 257 -0.72 -7.37 5.05
N ILE A 258 -0.84 -7.87 6.29
CA ILE A 258 -1.66 -9.03 6.64
C ILE A 258 -3.13 -8.61 6.69
N ARG A 259 -3.84 -8.76 5.57
CA ARG A 259 -5.24 -8.34 5.43
C ARG A 259 -6.17 -9.06 6.40
N GLY A 260 -5.96 -10.36 6.61
CA GLY A 260 -6.79 -11.17 7.51
C GLY A 260 -6.79 -10.72 8.98
N ASN A 261 -5.73 -10.02 9.41
CA ASN A 261 -5.62 -9.51 10.78
C ASN A 261 -5.94 -8.01 10.88
N SER A 262 -5.89 -7.30 9.75
CA SER A 262 -6.06 -5.85 9.70
C SER A 262 -7.53 -5.45 9.75
N ARG A 263 -7.83 -4.37 10.46
CA ARG A 263 -9.18 -3.80 10.64
C ARG A 263 -9.09 -2.26 10.67
N PRO A 264 -10.19 -1.51 10.50
CA PRO A 264 -10.15 -0.06 10.62
C PRO A 264 -9.48 0.38 11.93
N GLY A 265 -8.46 1.25 11.84
CA GLY A 265 -7.66 1.72 12.98
C GLY A 265 -6.56 0.75 13.45
N GLU A 266 -6.46 -0.45 12.88
CA GLU A 266 -5.39 -1.42 13.18
C GLU A 266 -4.86 -2.13 11.93
N LEU A 267 -3.61 -1.87 11.59
CA LEU A 267 -2.94 -2.49 10.44
C LEU A 267 -1.86 -3.46 10.91
N TRP A 268 -1.75 -4.59 10.24
CA TRP A 268 -0.74 -5.61 10.56
C TRP A 268 0.24 -5.73 9.41
N LEU A 269 1.52 -5.50 9.70
CA LEU A 269 2.61 -5.62 8.75
C LEU A 269 3.58 -6.69 9.21
N ARG A 270 3.98 -7.58 8.29
CA ARG A 270 5.01 -8.58 8.53
C ARG A 270 6.26 -8.19 7.74
N CYS A 271 7.43 -8.19 8.39
CA CYS A 271 8.70 -8.00 7.69
C CYS A 271 8.84 -9.01 6.54
N VAL A 272 9.22 -8.53 5.36
CA VAL A 272 9.62 -9.38 4.23
C VAL A 272 11.13 -9.48 4.23
N ARG A 273 11.69 -10.69 4.35
CA ARG A 273 13.14 -10.90 4.43
C ARG A 273 13.75 -11.11 3.04
N GLU A 274 15.06 -10.85 2.91
CA GLU A 274 15.80 -11.08 1.66
C GLU A 274 15.70 -12.54 1.17
N LYS A 275 15.58 -13.52 2.09
CA LYS A 275 15.36 -14.92 1.73
C LYS A 275 14.04 -15.20 1.00
N GLU A 276 13.09 -14.26 1.05
CA GLU A 276 11.82 -14.31 0.34
C GLU A 276 11.88 -13.60 -1.01
N ARG A 277 13.04 -13.01 -1.35
CA ARG A 277 13.26 -12.39 -2.65
C ARG A 277 13.23 -13.47 -3.72
N ILE A 278 12.51 -13.19 -4.79
CA ILE A 278 12.48 -14.03 -5.98
C ILE A 278 13.77 -13.74 -6.73
N LEU A 279 14.68 -14.71 -6.74
CA LEU A 279 15.84 -14.68 -7.61
C LEU A 279 15.32 -14.88 -9.04
N ASN A 280 15.41 -13.84 -9.85
CA ASN A 280 15.36 -13.97 -11.30
C ASN A 280 16.78 -14.19 -11.81
#